data_AF-A0A9X7S1M6-F1
#
_entry.id   AF-A0A9X7S1M6-F1
#
_cell.length_a   1.000
_cell.length_b   1.000
_cell.length_c   1.000
_cell.angle_alpha   90.00
_cell.angle_beta   90.00
_cell.angle_gamma   90.00
#
_symmetry.space_group_name_H-M   'P 1'
#
loop_
_entity.id
_entity.type
_entity.pdbx_description
1 polymer ?
#
loop_
_entity_poly.entity_id
_entity_poly.type
_entity_poly.pdbx_seq_one_letter_code
_entity_poly.pdbx_strand_id
1 'polypeptide(L)'
;MMIYKLTALAFLILTPLFAMIVTSLLRLNKKGLKFPDVALFLFAIEIVLVSGKFFTHNLLPYYLIIMSLLAIVISLLLVVRTQSFSYHRFMKLFWRVGFLVTFIFYLILVIFIFTLA
;
A
#
# COMPACT_ATOMS: atom_id res chain seq x y z
N MET A 1 20.96 -10.91 9.68
CA MET A 1 19.55 -11.21 9.35
C MET A 1 18.56 -10.62 10.34
N MET A 2 18.75 -10.80 11.65
CA MET A 2 17.85 -10.25 12.67
C MET A 2 17.62 -8.73 12.55
N ILE A 3 18.67 -7.94 12.29
CA ILE A 3 18.54 -6.49 12.13
C ILE A 3 17.62 -6.10 10.97
N TYR A 4 17.65 -6.84 9.86
CA TYR A 4 16.78 -6.58 8.70
C TYR A 4 15.32 -6.95 8.98
N LYS A 5 15.08 -8.00 9.78
CA LYS A 5 13.73 -8.38 10.21
C LYS A 5 13.14 -7.33 11.14
N LEU A 6 13.95 -6.84 12.08
CA LEU A 6 13.57 -5.73 12.97
C LEU A 6 13.31 -4.44 12.19
N THR A 7 14.10 -4.12 11.15
CA THR A 7 13.82 -2.96 10.30
C THR A 7 12.51 -3.11 9.52
N ALA A 8 12.22 -4.30 8.98
CA ALA A 8 10.96 -4.56 8.28
C ALA A 8 9.76 -4.43 9.24
N LEU A 9 9.90 -4.90 10.48
CA LEU A 9 8.88 -4.72 11.51
C LEU A 9 8.70 -3.23 11.89
N ALA A 10 9.80 -2.49 12.00
CA ALA A 10 9.77 -1.08 12.35
C ALA A 10 9.06 -0.22 11.28
N PHE A 11 9.20 -0.57 9.99
CA PHE A 11 8.50 0.11 8.89
C PHE A 11 6.98 0.08 9.03
N LEU A 12 6.42 -0.94 9.67
CA LEU A 12 4.98 -1.01 9.93
C LEU A 12 4.44 0.21 10.71
N ILE A 13 5.29 0.84 11.53
CA ILE A 13 4.98 2.06 12.29
C ILE A 13 5.66 3.30 11.69
N LEU A 14 6.91 3.17 11.25
CA LEU A 14 7.68 4.30 10.70
C LEU A 14 7.09 4.84 9.42
N THR A 15 6.64 3.98 8.51
CA THR A 15 6.07 4.36 7.21
C THR A 15 4.80 5.18 7.34
N PRO A 16 3.81 4.80 8.17
CA PRO A 16 2.65 5.66 8.41
C PRO A 16 3.02 6.95 9.17
N LEU A 17 3.96 6.93 10.11
CA LEU A 17 4.43 8.16 10.74
C LEU A 17 5.07 9.11 9.73
N PHE A 18 5.92 8.59 8.85
CA PHE A 18 6.62 9.36 7.83
C PHE A 18 5.64 9.94 6.80
N ALA A 19 4.69 9.15 6.30
CA ALA A 19 3.68 9.68 5.39
C ALA A 19 2.79 10.75 6.05
N MET A 20 2.52 10.68 7.37
CA MET A 20 1.81 11.76 8.08
C MET A 20 2.63 13.06 8.10
N ILE A 21 3.92 12.96 8.40
CA ILE A 21 4.84 14.10 8.40
C ILE A 21 4.92 14.72 7.01
N VAL A 22 5.13 13.91 5.97
CA VAL A 22 5.23 14.36 4.57
C VAL A 22 3.94 15.04 4.11
N THR A 23 2.78 14.47 4.42
CA THR A 23 1.49 15.08 4.05
C THR A 23 1.22 16.40 4.75
N SER A 24 1.68 16.56 6.00
CA SER A 24 1.62 17.82 6.75
C SER A 24 2.58 18.87 6.17
N LEU A 25 3.86 18.53 5.99
CA LEU A 25 4.90 19.44 5.51
C LEU A 25 4.59 20.00 4.12
N LEU A 26 4.16 19.15 3.20
CA LEU A 26 3.85 19.55 1.82
C LEU A 26 2.44 20.11 1.66
N ARG A 27 1.66 20.23 2.74
CA ARG A 27 0.25 20.66 2.75
C ARG A 27 -0.58 19.92 1.69
N LEU A 28 -0.29 18.63 1.47
CA LEU A 28 -0.91 17.78 0.44
C LEU A 28 -2.43 17.65 0.64
N ASN A 29 -2.90 17.81 1.88
CA ASN A 29 -4.32 17.91 2.22
C ASN A 29 -5.04 19.02 1.43
N LYS A 30 -4.39 20.15 1.11
CA LYS A 30 -4.98 21.23 0.29
C LYS A 30 -5.13 20.85 -1.19
N LYS A 31 -4.36 19.87 -1.66
CA LYS A 31 -4.39 19.34 -3.03
C LYS A 31 -5.27 18.09 -3.16
N GLY A 32 -5.97 17.69 -2.11
CA GLY A 32 -6.85 16.51 -2.10
C GLY A 32 -6.14 15.16 -1.91
N LEU A 33 -4.81 15.16 -1.79
CA LEU A 33 -4.00 13.99 -1.44
C LEU A 33 -3.92 13.89 0.08
N LYS A 34 -4.46 12.81 0.64
CA LYS A 34 -4.41 12.57 2.08
C LYS A 34 -3.31 11.58 2.42
N PHE A 35 -3.03 11.46 3.71
CA PHE A 35 -2.06 10.53 4.29
C PHE A 35 -2.05 9.11 3.67
N PRO A 36 -3.19 8.41 3.50
CA PRO A 36 -3.21 7.05 2.93
C PRO A 36 -2.63 6.95 1.52
N ASP A 37 -2.71 8.04 0.74
CA ASP A 37 -2.31 8.06 -0.66
C ASP A 37 -0.77 8.00 -0.74
N VAL A 38 -0.09 8.76 0.14
CA VAL A 38 1.38 8.74 0.27
C VAL A 38 1.86 7.45 0.92
N ALA A 39 1.16 6.98 1.95
CA ALA A 39 1.54 5.76 2.66
C ALA A 39 1.46 4.53 1.73
N LEU A 40 0.46 4.47 0.84
CA LEU A 40 0.35 3.40 -0.16
C LEU A 40 1.60 3.34 -1.04
N PHE A 41 2.03 4.48 -1.59
CA PHE A 41 3.24 4.54 -2.43
C PHE A 41 4.50 4.09 -1.69
N LEU A 42 4.67 4.54 -0.44
CA LEU A 42 5.82 4.14 0.37
C LEU A 42 5.81 2.64 0.66
N PHE A 43 4.68 2.09 1.10
CA PHE A 43 4.58 0.65 1.33
C PHE A 43 4.79 -0.16 0.05
N ALA A 44 4.31 0.31 -1.11
CA ALA A 44 4.56 -0.37 -2.38
C ALA A 44 6.06 -0.46 -2.69
N ILE A 45 6.82 0.62 -2.48
CA ILE A 45 8.30 0.61 -2.64
C ILE A 45 8.95 -0.34 -1.62
N GLU A 46 8.48 -0.32 -0.38
CA GLU A 46 9.01 -1.18 0.68
C GLU A 46 8.77 -2.66 0.39
N ILE A 47 7.62 -3.04 -0.15
CA ILE A 47 7.34 -4.43 -0.55
C ILE A 47 8.41 -4.92 -1.53
N VAL A 48 8.78 -4.10 -2.51
CA VAL A 48 9.82 -4.44 -3.51
C VAL A 48 11.18 -4.61 -2.85
N LEU A 49 11.58 -3.64 -2.02
CA LEU A 49 12.91 -3.63 -1.39
C LEU A 49 13.07 -4.76 -0.37
N VAL A 50 12.06 -4.97 0.47
CA VAL A 50 12.10 -5.98 1.53
C VAL A 50 11.99 -7.37 0.91
N SER A 51 11.03 -7.62 0.02
CA SER A 51 10.90 -8.95 -0.57
C SER A 51 12.11 -9.35 -1.41
N GLY A 52 12.71 -8.43 -2.18
CA GLY A 52 13.93 -8.70 -2.95
C GLY A 52 15.16 -9.00 -2.10
N LYS A 53 15.13 -8.66 -0.79
CA LYS A 53 16.24 -8.93 0.14
C LYS A 53 16.08 -10.24 0.91
N PHE A 54 14.85 -10.71 1.11
CA PHE A 54 14.55 -11.90 1.91
C PHE A 54 14.16 -13.12 1.08
N PHE A 55 13.58 -12.93 -0.11
CA PHE A 55 13.13 -14.02 -0.97
C PHE A 55 13.92 -14.04 -2.29
N THR A 56 14.11 -15.24 -2.85
CA THR A 56 14.74 -15.43 -4.16
C THR A 56 13.90 -14.86 -5.31
N HIS A 57 12.57 -14.91 -5.14
CA HIS A 57 11.61 -14.30 -6.06
C HIS A 57 10.92 -13.12 -5.39
N ASN A 58 10.90 -11.98 -6.08
CA ASN A 58 10.26 -10.76 -5.63
C ASN A 58 8.73 -10.98 -5.55
N LEU A 59 8.10 -10.51 -4.46
CA LEU A 59 6.65 -10.63 -4.23
C LEU A 59 5.83 -9.59 -5.01
N LEU A 60 6.49 -8.68 -5.72
CA LEU A 60 5.89 -7.63 -6.55
C LEU A 60 4.80 -8.14 -7.51
N PRO A 61 4.97 -9.24 -8.27
CA PRO A 61 3.93 -9.71 -9.19
C PRO A 61 2.63 -10.07 -8.46
N TYR A 62 2.71 -10.71 -7.29
CA TYR A 62 1.54 -11.04 -6.48
C TYR A 62 0.84 -9.79 -5.96
N TYR A 63 1.61 -8.79 -5.51
CA TYR A 63 1.07 -7.51 -5.09
C TYR A 63 0.33 -6.80 -6.24
N LEU A 64 0.89 -6.79 -7.45
CA LEU A 64 0.23 -6.19 -8.62
C LEU A 64 -1.07 -6.88 -8.99
N ILE A 65 -1.13 -8.22 -8.89
CA ILE A 65 -2.36 -8.99 -9.13
C ILE A 65 -3.44 -8.57 -8.13
N ILE A 66 -3.10 -8.42 -6.85
CA ILE A 66 -4.06 -8.00 -5.83
C ILE A 66 -4.55 -6.57 -6.10
N MET A 67 -3.66 -5.65 -6.48
CA MET A 67 -4.02 -4.27 -6.79
C MET A 67 -4.87 -4.17 -8.07
N SER A 68 -4.63 -5.00 -9.08
CA SER A 68 -5.45 -5.04 -10.30
C SER A 68 -6.84 -5.62 -10.02
N LEU A 69 -6.94 -6.68 -9.22
CA LEU A 69 -8.23 -7.21 -8.75
C LEU A 69 -9.01 -6.15 -7.96
N LEU A 70 -8.34 -5.42 -7.06
CA LEU A 70 -8.96 -4.33 -6.33
C LEU A 70 -9.47 -3.22 -7.26
N ALA A 71 -8.72 -2.87 -8.30
CA ALA A 71 -9.17 -1.91 -9.31
C ALA A 71 -10.44 -2.40 -10.04
N ILE A 72 -10.50 -3.68 -10.42
CA ILE A 72 -11.68 -4.30 -11.07
C ILE A 72 -12.89 -4.29 -10.13
N VAL A 73 -12.70 -4.67 -8.86
CA VAL A 73 -13.80 -4.67 -7.87
C VAL A 73 -14.35 -3.27 -7.67
N ILE A 74 -13.49 -2.26 -7.55
CA ILE A 74 -13.92 -0.87 -7.36
C ILE A 74 -14.63 -0.33 -8.61
N SER A 75 -14.15 -0.65 -9.82
CA SER A 75 -14.79 -0.20 -11.05
C SER A 75 -16.18 -0.81 -11.19
N LEU A 76 -16.33 -2.12 -10.95
CA LEU A 76 -17.62 -2.80 -10.92
C LEU A 76 -18.57 -2.21 -9.87
N LEU A 77 -18.08 -1.96 -8.65
CA LEU A 77 -18.87 -1.38 -7.58
C LEU A 77 -19.43 0.00 -7.98
N LEU A 78 -18.62 0.86 -8.59
CA LEU A 78 -19.05 2.18 -9.06
C LEU A 78 -20.10 2.08 -10.17
N VAL A 79 -19.90 1.20 -11.15
CA VAL A 79 -20.86 1.01 -12.26
C VAL A 79 -22.19 0.50 -11.73
N VAL A 80 -22.18 -0.56 -10.91
CA VAL A 80 -23.40 -1.19 -10.38
C VAL A 80 -24.16 -0.24 -9.44
N ARG A 81 -23.47 0.42 -8.50
CA ARG A 81 -24.12 1.26 -7.47
C ARG A 81 -24.55 2.62 -7.99
N THR A 82 -23.72 3.26 -8.81
CA THR A 82 -23.90 4.69 -9.15
C THR A 82 -24.29 4.92 -10.60
N GLN A 83 -24.34 3.85 -11.43
CA GLN A 83 -24.74 3.89 -12.85
C GLN A 83 -23.96 4.93 -13.69
N SER A 84 -22.87 5.47 -13.14
CA SER A 84 -22.06 6.52 -13.71
C SER A 84 -20.62 6.33 -13.24
N PHE A 85 -19.67 6.32 -14.18
CA PHE A 85 -18.26 6.15 -13.87
C PHE A 85 -17.57 7.52 -13.84
N SER A 86 -17.06 7.90 -12.66
CA SER A 86 -16.26 9.11 -12.49
C SER A 86 -14.84 8.75 -12.05
N TYR A 87 -13.85 9.13 -12.85
CA TYR A 87 -12.43 8.92 -12.55
C TYR A 87 -12.00 9.51 -11.20
N HIS A 88 -12.52 10.69 -10.85
CA HIS A 88 -12.20 11.32 -9.56
C HIS A 88 -12.69 10.46 -8.38
N ARG A 89 -13.88 9.86 -8.50
CA ARG A 89 -14.46 9.01 -7.45
C ARG A 89 -13.73 7.66 -7.38
N PHE A 90 -13.39 7.07 -8.53
CA PHE A 90 -12.59 5.86 -8.63
C PHE A 90 -11.24 6.03 -7.92
N MET A 91 -10.46 7.04 -8.31
CA MET A 91 -9.16 7.31 -7.69
C MET A 91 -9.29 7.50 -6.19
N LYS A 92 -10.24 8.34 -5.74
CA LYS A 92 -10.44 8.59 -4.31
C LYS A 92 -10.72 7.30 -3.52
N LEU A 93 -11.48 6.36 -4.07
CA LEU A 93 -11.79 5.09 -3.40
C LEU A 93 -10.61 4.11 -3.50
N PHE A 94 -9.99 4.02 -4.68
CA PHE A 94 -8.80 3.19 -4.93
C PHE A 94 -7.66 3.53 -3.98
N TRP A 95 -7.35 4.81 -3.77
CA TRP A 95 -6.28 5.20 -2.84
C TRP A 95 -6.59 4.82 -1.38
N ARG A 96 -7.86 4.91 -0.97
CA ARG A 96 -8.26 4.63 0.43
C ARG A 96 -8.25 3.14 0.73
N VAL A 97 -8.88 2.34 -0.14
CA VAL A 97 -8.97 0.89 0.03
C VAL A 97 -7.65 0.23 -0.35
N GLY A 98 -6.99 0.72 -1.39
CA GLY A 98 -5.66 0.25 -1.82
C GLY A 98 -4.61 0.43 -0.72
N PHE A 99 -4.67 1.51 0.07
CA PHE A 99 -3.82 1.66 1.25
C PHE A 99 -4.04 0.54 2.26
N LEU A 100 -5.30 0.26 2.63
CA LEU A 100 -5.62 -0.79 3.59
C LEU A 100 -5.15 -2.17 3.10
N VAL A 101 -5.39 -2.49 1.84
CA VAL A 101 -4.94 -3.75 1.23
C VAL A 101 -3.42 -3.85 1.19
N THR A 102 -2.74 -2.76 0.82
CA THR A 102 -1.26 -2.71 0.80
C THR A 102 -0.67 -2.87 2.20
N PHE A 103 -1.28 -2.25 3.21
CA PHE A 103 -0.86 -2.38 4.60
C PHE A 103 -1.03 -3.83 5.11
N ILE A 104 -2.17 -4.47 4.82
CA ILE A 104 -2.41 -5.88 5.15
C ILE A 104 -1.40 -6.77 4.43
N PHE A 105 -1.15 -6.53 3.14
CA PHE A 105 -0.16 -7.28 2.37
C PHE A 105 1.24 -7.16 2.97
N TYR A 106 1.64 -5.94 3.37
CA TYR A 106 2.91 -5.71 4.03
C TYR A 106 3.00 -6.43 5.38
N LEU A 107 1.93 -6.43 6.17
CA LEU A 107 1.84 -7.16 7.44
C LEU A 107 2.05 -8.67 7.21
N ILE A 108 1.39 -9.25 6.20
CA ILE A 108 1.59 -10.65 5.80
C ILE A 108 3.05 -10.88 5.40
N LEU A 109 3.64 -10.01 4.59
CA LEU A 109 5.05 -10.10 4.20
C LEU A 109 5.99 -10.09 5.40
N VAL A 110 5.73 -9.24 6.41
CA VAL A 110 6.49 -9.24 7.66
C VAL A 110 6.34 -10.58 8.38
N ILE A 111 5.13 -11.11 8.53
CA ILE A 111 4.90 -12.44 9.13
C ILE A 111 5.72 -13.51 8.41
N PHE A 112 5.67 -13.54 7.08
CA PHE A 112 6.43 -14.49 6.25
C PHE A 112 7.95 -14.38 6.50
N ILE A 113 8.48 -13.18 6.69
CA ILE A 113 9.92 -12.97 6.99
C ILE A 113 10.29 -13.51 8.37
N PHE A 114 9.39 -13.44 9.35
CA PHE A 114 9.65 -13.98 10.68
C PHE A 114 9.47 -15.50 10.76
N THR A 115 8.66 -16.10 9.90
CA THR A 115 8.37 -17.55 9.92
C THR A 115 9.19 -18.38 8.93
N LEU A 116 9.48 -17.86 7.73
CA LEU A 116 10.10 -18.63 6.62
C LEU A 116 11.53 -18.20 6.30
N ALA A 117 11.88 -16.94 6.53
CA ALA A 117 13.26 -16.43 6.40
C ALA A 117 13.95 -16.41 7.76
#